data_AF-A0A7X0LW87-F1
#
_entry.id   AF-A0A7X0LW87-F1
#
_cell.length_a   1.000
_cell.length_b   1.000
_cell.length_c   1.000
_cell.angle_alpha   90.00
_cell.angle_beta   90.00
_cell.angle_gamma   90.00
#
_symmetry.space_group_name_H-M   'P 1'
#
loop_
_entity.id
_entity.type
_entity.pdbx_description
1 polymer ?
#
loop_
_entity_poly.entity_id
_entity_poly.type
_entity_poly.pdbx_seq_one_letter_code
_entity_poly.pdbx_strand_id
1 'polypeptide(L)'
;MPKYGIIQNGELVLSDVQSDGYKPIVYSDIPEFDQVSQYIQQGNTTELNDHIEVGYEIKELEVQDESTQEPASGEFIEYSPRNEQRAQDMTIERVSLLEDVVLTLMME
;
A
#
# COMPACT_ATOMS: atom_id res chain seq x y z
N MET A 1 -11.10 -9.21 -5.97
CA MET A 1 -10.67 -10.32 -5.09
C MET A 1 -10.02 -11.35 -6.00
N PRO A 2 -8.77 -11.77 -5.71
CA PRO A 2 -8.08 -12.79 -6.51
C PRO A 2 -8.93 -14.06 -6.51
N LYS A 3 -9.12 -14.62 -7.70
CA LYS A 3 -10.06 -15.73 -7.93
C LYS A 3 -9.37 -17.09 -7.89
N TYR A 4 -8.04 -17.11 -8.04
CA TYR A 4 -7.26 -18.34 -8.16
C TYR A 4 -6.02 -18.30 -7.27
N GLY A 5 -5.55 -19.48 -6.87
CA GLY A 5 -4.33 -19.63 -6.10
C GLY A 5 -3.64 -20.97 -6.32
N ILE A 6 -2.44 -21.09 -5.80
CA ILE A 6 -1.63 -22.32 -5.79
C ILE A 6 -0.82 -22.37 -4.50
N ILE A 7 -0.66 -23.56 -3.92
CA ILE A 7 0.21 -23.76 -2.76
C ILE A 7 1.64 -24.02 -3.25
N GLN A 8 2.55 -23.08 -3.00
CA GLN A 8 3.97 -23.21 -3.33
C GLN A 8 4.80 -23.10 -2.06
N ASN A 9 5.64 -24.12 -1.80
CA ASN A 9 6.46 -24.19 -0.58
C ASN A 9 5.65 -24.09 0.74
N GLY A 10 4.37 -24.49 0.72
CA GLY A 10 3.46 -24.36 1.85
C GLY A 10 2.81 -22.98 2.01
N GLU A 11 3.07 -22.05 1.10
CA GLU A 11 2.46 -20.72 1.08
C GLU A 11 1.42 -20.61 -0.05
N LEU A 12 0.29 -19.93 0.24
CA LEU A 12 -0.74 -19.66 -0.76
C LEU A 12 -0.34 -18.46 -1.62
N VAL A 13 -0.05 -18.71 -2.89
CA VAL A 13 0.21 -17.67 -3.89
C VAL A 13 -1.09 -17.34 -4.62
N LEU A 14 -1.51 -16.08 -4.58
CA LEU A 14 -2.76 -15.59 -5.17
C LEU A 14 -2.54 -15.05 -6.59
N SER A 15 -3.49 -15.30 -7.49
CA SER A 15 -3.51 -14.77 -8.85
C SER A 15 -4.92 -14.39 -9.30
N ASP A 16 -5.01 -13.32 -10.09
CA ASP A 16 -6.28 -12.94 -10.75
C ASP A 16 -6.52 -13.75 -12.04
N VAL A 17 -5.46 -14.32 -12.61
CA VAL A 17 -5.49 -15.11 -13.84
C VAL A 17 -5.44 -16.60 -13.51
N GLN A 18 -6.29 -17.38 -14.17
CA GLN A 18 -6.23 -18.83 -14.16
C GLN A 18 -5.03 -19.28 -15.00
N SER A 19 -3.92 -19.56 -14.33
CA SER A 19 -2.70 -20.12 -14.92
C SER A 19 -2.62 -21.63 -14.68
N ASP A 20 -1.72 -22.32 -15.39
CA ASP A 20 -1.55 -23.77 -15.24
C ASP A 20 -1.19 -24.14 -13.78
N GLY A 21 -1.95 -25.08 -13.20
CA GLY A 21 -1.84 -25.49 -11.81
C GLY A 21 -2.56 -24.60 -10.78
N TYR A 22 -3.13 -23.46 -11.19
CA TYR A 22 -3.92 -22.63 -10.29
C TYR A 22 -5.36 -23.15 -10.16
N LYS A 23 -5.84 -23.17 -8.93
CA LYS A 23 -7.18 -23.59 -8.57
C LYS A 23 -8.02 -22.41 -8.09
N PRO A 24 -9.34 -22.42 -8.30
CA PRO A 24 -10.21 -21.41 -7.73
C PRO A 24 -10.08 -21.37 -6.21
N ILE A 25 -10.16 -20.17 -5.64
CA ILE A 25 -10.13 -19.97 -4.19
C ILE A 25 -11.56 -19.82 -3.68
N VAL A 26 -11.89 -20.58 -2.64
CA VAL A 26 -13.14 -20.50 -1.91
C VAL A 26 -12.81 -20.03 -0.49
N TYR A 27 -13.36 -18.88 -0.13
CA TYR A 27 -13.27 -18.36 1.23
C TYR A 27 -14.45 -18.92 2.04
N SER A 28 -14.16 -19.45 3.22
CA SER A 28 -15.20 -19.92 4.13
C SER A 28 -16.05 -18.76 4.66
N ASP A 29 -17.22 -19.06 5.21
CA ASP A 29 -18.03 -18.00 5.81
C ASP A 29 -17.33 -17.43 7.05
N ILE A 30 -17.46 -16.11 7.25
CA ILE A 30 -16.84 -15.43 8.38
C ILE A 30 -17.76 -15.61 9.60
N PRO A 31 -17.31 -16.27 10.67
CA PRO A 31 -18.12 -16.41 11.88
C PRO A 31 -18.41 -15.06 12.54
N GLU A 32 -19.53 -14.96 13.26
CA GLU A 32 -19.81 -13.80 14.11
C GLU A 32 -18.73 -13.67 15.20
N PHE A 33 -18.18 -12.48 15.34
CA PHE A 33 -17.12 -12.16 16.29
C PHE A 33 -17.30 -10.75 16.84
N ASP A 34 -16.75 -10.51 18.02
CA ASP A 34 -16.84 -9.20 18.66
C ASP A 34 -15.70 -8.29 18.18
N GLN A 35 -16.01 -7.35 17.29
CA GLN A 35 -15.01 -6.45 16.68
C GLN A 35 -14.29 -5.54 17.68
N VAL A 36 -14.82 -5.39 18.90
CA VAL A 36 -14.21 -4.56 19.95
C VAL A 36 -13.03 -5.29 20.60
N SER A 37 -13.15 -6.60 20.76
CA SER A 37 -12.17 -7.43 21.47
C SER A 37 -11.44 -8.44 20.59
N GLN A 38 -11.88 -8.64 19.35
CA GLN A 38 -11.40 -9.70 18.48
C GLN A 38 -11.15 -9.19 17.05
N TYR A 39 -10.25 -9.87 16.34
CA TYR A 39 -9.98 -9.66 14.93
C TYR A 39 -9.92 -10.99 14.18
N ILE A 40 -10.19 -10.93 12.88
CA ILE A 40 -10.10 -12.09 11.99
C ILE A 40 -8.76 -12.05 11.28
N GLN A 41 -8.09 -13.20 11.23
CA GLN A 41 -6.95 -13.44 10.36
C GLN A 41 -7.23 -14.60 9.41
N GLN A 42 -6.48 -14.64 8.30
CA GLN A 42 -6.45 -15.80 7.43
C GLN A 42 -5.88 -17.00 8.21
N GLY A 43 -6.64 -18.09 8.23
CA GLY A 43 -6.26 -19.32 8.91
C GLY A 43 -5.62 -20.34 7.97
N ASN A 44 -5.87 -21.61 8.26
CA ASN A 44 -5.39 -22.73 7.46
C ASN A 44 -5.93 -22.67 6.02
N THR A 45 -5.06 -23.02 5.08
CA THR A 45 -5.42 -23.19 3.67
C THR A 45 -5.36 -24.66 3.32
N THR A 46 -6.43 -25.18 2.73
CA THR A 46 -6.53 -26.60 2.37
C THR A 46 -6.67 -26.71 0.87
N GLU A 47 -5.69 -27.34 0.22
CA GLU A 47 -5.79 -27.66 -1.20
C GLU A 47 -6.68 -28.90 -1.40
N LEU A 48 -7.80 -28.69 -2.09
CA LEU A 48 -8.70 -29.77 -2.53
C LEU A 48 -8.48 -30.05 -4.02
N ASN A 49 -9.10 -31.12 -4.52
CA ASN A 49 -8.96 -31.52 -5.92
C ASN A 49 -9.45 -30.43 -6.88
N ASP A 50 -10.52 -29.72 -6.52
CA ASP A 50 -11.20 -28.75 -7.39
C ASP A 50 -10.87 -27.29 -7.04
N HIS A 51 -10.69 -26.97 -5.76
CA HIS A 51 -10.47 -25.60 -5.27
C HIS A 51 -9.50 -25.57 -4.09
N ILE A 52 -9.08 -24.38 -3.68
CA ILE A 52 -8.37 -24.15 -2.42
C ILE A 52 -9.34 -23.49 -1.46
N GLU A 53 -9.54 -24.11 -0.30
CA GLU A 53 -10.35 -23.55 0.77
C GLU A 53 -9.47 -22.70 1.70
N VAL A 54 -9.91 -21.48 1.99
CA VAL A 54 -9.25 -20.56 2.90
C VAL A 54 -10.16 -20.33 4.11
N GLY A 55 -9.76 -20.87 5.25
CA GLY A 55 -10.42 -20.66 6.52
C GLY A 55 -10.06 -19.34 7.18
N TYR A 56 -10.85 -18.97 8.19
CA TYR A 56 -10.63 -17.81 9.04
C TYR A 56 -10.40 -18.24 10.48
N GLU A 57 -9.49 -17.57 11.18
CA GLU A 57 -9.27 -17.73 12.61
C GLU A 57 -9.58 -16.42 13.34
N ILE A 58 -10.37 -16.53 14.40
CA ILE A 58 -10.64 -15.40 15.31
C ILE A 58 -9.50 -15.36 16.33
N LYS A 59 -8.91 -14.18 16.51
CA LYS A 59 -7.92 -13.91 17.55
C LYS A 59 -8.39 -12.79 18.47
N GLU A 60 -7.98 -12.88 19.73
CA GLU A 60 -8.21 -11.82 20.71
C GLU A 60 -7.24 -10.66 20.46
N LEU A 61 -7.75 -9.44 20.59
CA LEU A 61 -6.98 -8.23 20.51
C LEU A 61 -6.24 -8.08 21.85
N GLU A 62 -4.92 -8.19 21.85
CA GLU A 62 -4.13 -7.85 23.03
C GLU A 62 -4.18 -6.33 23.22
N VAL A 63 -5.00 -5.88 24.15
CA VAL A 63 -5.02 -4.48 24.58
C VAL A 63 -3.75 -4.27 25.40
N GLN A 64 -2.69 -3.76 24.76
CA GLN A 64 -1.58 -3.21 25.53
C GLN A 64 -2.10 -1.95 26.22
N ASP A 65 -2.07 -1.93 27.56
CA ASP A 65 -2.14 -0.71 28.35
C ASP A 65 -0.91 0.15 27.98
N GLU A 66 -0.99 0.83 26.83
CA GLU A 66 -0.06 1.89 26.48
C GLU A 66 -0.33 3.01 27.48
N SER A 67 0.51 3.06 28.51
CA SER A 67 0.71 4.29 29.28
C SER A 67 0.98 5.39 28.26
N THR A 68 -0.02 6.24 28.01
CA THR A 68 -0.02 7.30 27.02
C THR A 68 1.31 8.04 27.06
N GLN A 69 2.23 7.72 26.15
CA GLN A 69 3.31 8.63 25.84
C GLN A 69 2.65 9.71 25.01
N GLU A 70 2.26 10.79 25.70
CA GLU A 70 1.87 12.06 25.09
C GLU A 70 2.77 12.28 23.87
N PRO A 71 2.22 12.42 22.65
CA PRO A 71 3.06 12.76 21.52
C PRO A 71 3.68 14.11 21.86
N ALA A 72 5.00 14.11 22.10
CA ALA A 72 5.76 15.32 22.26
C ALA A 72 5.47 16.19 21.04
N SER A 73 4.62 17.20 21.25
CA SER A 73 4.30 18.31 20.34
C SER A 73 4.78 18.06 18.91
N GLY A 74 4.00 17.30 18.14
CA GLY A 74 4.27 17.12 16.72
C GLY A 74 4.38 18.49 16.07
N GLU A 75 5.56 18.81 15.54
CA GLU A 75 5.76 20.00 14.72
C GLU A 75 4.70 19.99 13.62
N PHE A 76 3.83 20.98 13.64
CA PHE A 76 2.83 21.18 12.61
C PHE A 76 3.59 21.54 11.33
N ILE A 77 3.82 20.55 10.46
CA ILE A 77 4.40 20.79 9.15
C ILE A 77 3.30 21.42 8.29
N GLU A 78 3.29 22.75 8.24
CA GLU A 78 2.38 23.49 7.36
C GLU A 78 2.77 23.20 5.91
N TYR A 79 1.98 22.36 5.24
CA TYR A 79 2.13 22.17 3.81
C TYR A 79 1.64 23.43 3.10
N SER A 80 2.57 24.19 2.51
CA SER A 80 2.21 25.29 1.62
C SER A 80 1.21 24.78 0.56
N PRO A 81 0.07 25.46 0.35
CA PRO A 81 -0.93 25.01 -0.62
C PRO A 81 -0.32 24.86 -2.00
N ARG A 82 -0.55 23.72 -2.64
CA ARG A 82 0.03 23.29 -3.95
C ARG A 82 -0.22 24.24 -5.12
N ASN A 83 -1.01 25.30 -4.95
CA ASN A 83 -1.45 26.18 -6.03
C ASN A 83 -0.49 27.33 -6.37
N GLU A 84 0.64 27.51 -5.67
CA GLU A 84 1.60 28.58 -5.97
C GLU A 84 2.81 28.17 -6.82
N GLN A 85 2.96 26.89 -7.16
CA GLN A 85 4.12 26.43 -7.96
C GLN A 85 3.98 26.68 -9.48
N ARG A 86 2.79 27.02 -10.00
CA ARG A 86 2.61 27.26 -11.45
C ARG A 86 2.98 28.65 -11.93
N ALA A 87 3.19 29.61 -11.03
CA ALA A 87 3.56 30.98 -11.42
C ALA A 87 5.08 31.22 -11.50
N GLN A 88 5.91 30.31 -10.99
CA GLN A 88 7.36 30.51 -10.88
C GLN A 88 8.16 29.78 -11.97
N ASP A 89 7.55 28.82 -12.67
CA ASP A 89 8.22 28.00 -13.70
C ASP A 89 8.44 28.75 -15.04
N MET A 90 7.70 29.82 -15.32
CA MET A 90 7.88 30.61 -16.55
C MET A 90 8.94 31.72 -16.45
N THR A 91 9.44 32.04 -15.26
CA THR A 91 10.40 33.15 -15.08
C THR A 91 11.84 32.68 -15.13
N ILE A 92 12.13 31.43 -14.74
CA ILE A 92 13.51 30.91 -14.68
C ILE A 92 14.04 30.58 -16.08
N GLU A 93 13.21 30.11 -17.01
CA GLU A 93 13.66 29.83 -18.40
C GLU A 93 14.00 31.08 -19.21
N ARG A 94 13.57 32.29 -18.79
CA ARG A 94 13.88 33.53 -19.52
C ARG A 94 15.17 34.22 -19.06
N VAL A 95 15.72 33.87 -17.90
CA VAL A 95 16.96 34.51 -17.41
C VAL A 95 18.20 33.77 -17.92
N SER A 96 18.18 32.43 -18.00
CA SER A 96 19.34 31.65 -18.45
C SER A 96 19.66 31.76 -19.93
N LEU A 97 18.72 32.18 -20.79
CA LEU A 97 18.97 32.35 -22.22
C LEU A 97 19.61 33.70 -22.60
N LEU A 98 19.66 34.66 -21.67
CA LEU A 98 20.30 35.96 -21.93
C LEU A 98 21.79 35.98 -21.55
N GLU A 99 22.24 35.10 -20.66
CA GLU A 99 23.65 35.09 -20.21
C GLU A 99 24.58 34.36 -21.21
N ASP A 100 24.06 33.45 -22.03
CA ASP A 100 24.84 32.73 -23.04
C ASP A 100 25.09 33.55 -24.33
N VAL A 101 24.23 34.53 -24.63
CA VAL A 101 24.39 35.43 -25.79
C VAL A 101 25.45 36.51 -25.52
N VAL A 102 25.64 36.93 -24.27
CA VAL A 102 26.63 37.97 -23.90
C VAL A 102 28.06 37.45 -23.99
N LEU A 103 28.30 36.16 -23.73
CA LEU A 103 29.65 35.56 -23.79
C LEU A 103 30.15 35.30 -25.21
N THR A 104 29.26 35.15 -26.20
CA THR A 104 29.65 34.98 -27.61
C THR A 104 30.04 36.31 -28.28
N LEU A 105 29.62 37.46 -27.75
CA LEU A 105 29.93 38.78 -28.32
C LEU A 105 31.19 39.45 -27.76
N MET A 106 31.95 38.78 -26.88
CA MET A 106 33.22 39.29 -26.33
C MET A 106 34.46 38.48 -26.75
N MET A 107 34.34 37.62 -27.76
CA MET A 107 35.47 36.93 -28.41
C MET A 107 35.52 37.17 -29.93
N GLU A 108 35.24 38.40 -30.38
CA GLU A 108 35.71 38.91 -31.67
C GLU A 108 36.22 40.35 -31.55
#